data_AF-A0A5F4VUH0-F1
#
_entry.id   AF-A0A5F4VUH0-F1
#
_cell.length_a   1.000
_cell.length_b   1.000
_cell.length_c   1.000
_cell.angle_alpha   90.00
_cell.angle_beta   90.00
_cell.angle_gamma   90.00
#
_symmetry.space_group_name_H-M   'P 1'
#
loop_
_entity.id
_entity.type
_entity.pdbx_description
1 polymer ?
#
loop_
_entity_poly.entity_id
_entity_poly.type
_entity_poly.pdbx_seq_one_letter_code
_entity_poly.pdbx_strand_id
1 'polypeptide(L)'
;MVYVKRPNLHLIGVPECDEENESKLENTLQDIIQKNFPNLAKQDNIQPQVIQRTPQRYSSRRATPRHIIIRFTRVETKEKILRAAREKGHVTHKGKPIRLTADLSEEEEERRKKKEKGRKRRRKRRRATTTITLYST
;
A
#
# COMPACT_ATOMS: atom_id res chain seq x y z
N MET A 1 22.22 8.27 11.84
CA MET A 1 20.99 7.49 12.05
C MET A 1 20.79 6.54 10.88
N VAL A 2 20.93 5.24 11.12
CA VAL A 2 20.78 4.20 10.08
C VAL A 2 19.29 3.87 9.96
N TYR A 3 18.68 4.28 8.85
CA TYR A 3 17.29 3.93 8.55
C TYR A 3 17.20 2.44 8.21
N VAL A 4 16.72 1.62 9.14
CA VAL A 4 16.50 0.19 8.89
C VAL A 4 15.26 0.05 8.01
N LYS A 5 15.47 -0.14 6.71
CA LYS A 5 14.38 -0.42 5.76
C LYS A 5 13.70 -1.72 6.16
N ARG A 6 12.43 -1.64 6.56
CA ARG A 6 11.64 -2.83 6.91
C ARG A 6 11.22 -3.58 5.64
N PRO A 7 11.30 -4.92 5.59
CA PRO A 7 10.85 -5.72 4.45
C PRO A 7 9.32 -5.92 4.38
N ASN A 8 8.54 -5.14 5.15
CA ASN A 8 7.09 -5.28 5.23
C ASN A 8 6.34 -4.51 4.14
N LEU A 9 5.42 -5.17 3.44
CA LEU A 9 4.51 -4.63 2.45
C LEU A 9 3.07 -4.73 2.97
N HIS A 10 2.31 -3.65 2.86
CA HIS A 10 0.90 -3.62 3.22
C HIS A 10 0.03 -3.71 1.97
N LEU A 11 -0.89 -4.66 1.97
CA LEU A 11 -1.85 -4.88 0.90
C LEU A 11 -3.26 -4.61 1.43
N ILE A 12 -3.96 -3.68 0.76
CA ILE A 12 -5.26 -3.13 1.18
C ILE A 12 -6.28 -3.33 0.06
N GLY A 13 -7.52 -3.65 0.44
CA GLY A 13 -8.65 -3.81 -0.49
C GLY A 13 -8.86 -5.24 -0.96
N VAL A 14 -8.16 -6.22 -0.39
CA VAL A 14 -8.41 -7.63 -0.66
C VAL A 14 -9.57 -8.10 0.21
N PRO A 15 -10.65 -8.68 -0.36
CA PRO A 15 -11.79 -9.19 0.41
C PRO A 15 -11.35 -10.29 1.39
N GLU A 16 -12.09 -10.45 2.49
CA GLU A 16 -11.87 -11.56 3.43
C GLU A 16 -12.55 -12.83 2.92
N CYS A 17 -11.96 -13.98 3.19
CA CYS A 17 -12.51 -15.29 2.85
C CYS A 17 -12.66 -16.13 4.13
N ASP A 18 -13.72 -16.92 4.25
CA ASP A 18 -14.03 -17.67 5.49
C ASP A 18 -12.95 -18.68 5.87
N GLU A 19 -12.25 -19.24 4.88
CA GLU A 19 -11.17 -20.20 5.06
C GLU A 19 -9.79 -19.61 4.69
N GLU A 20 -9.51 -18.36 5.07
CA GLU A 20 -8.27 -17.68 4.73
C GLU A 20 -7.07 -18.23 5.53
N ASN A 21 -6.22 -19.04 4.87
CA ASN A 21 -4.97 -19.56 5.40
C ASN A 21 -3.76 -18.87 4.75
N GLU A 22 -2.56 -19.03 5.33
CA GLU A 22 -1.31 -18.48 4.80
C GLU A 22 -1.09 -18.86 3.32
N SER A 23 -1.29 -20.13 2.97
CA SER A 23 -1.17 -20.60 1.58
C SER A 23 -2.15 -19.93 0.61
N LYS A 24 -3.39 -19.64 1.03
CA LYS A 24 -4.36 -18.90 0.19
C LYS A 24 -3.97 -17.44 0.02
N LEU A 25 -3.37 -16.84 1.05
CA LEU A 25 -2.81 -15.49 0.96
C LEU A 25 -1.60 -15.46 0.01
N GLU A 26 -0.75 -16.49 0.03
CA GLU A 26 0.37 -16.62 -0.92
C GLU A 26 -0.13 -16.75 -2.36
N ASN A 27 -1.12 -17.61 -2.61
CA ASN A 27 -1.76 -17.73 -3.92
C ASN A 27 -2.36 -16.39 -4.37
N THR A 28 -3.01 -15.66 -3.46
CA THR A 28 -3.56 -14.32 -3.75
C THR A 28 -2.45 -13.33 -4.13
N LEU A 29 -1.30 -13.37 -3.44
CA LEU A 29 -0.15 -12.55 -3.77
C LEU A 29 0.40 -12.90 -5.16
N GLN A 30 0.53 -14.19 -5.48
CA GLN A 30 0.96 -14.66 -6.80
C GLN A 30 -0.01 -14.21 -7.90
N ASP A 31 -1.33 -14.37 -7.70
CA ASP A 31 -2.36 -13.90 -8.63
C ASP A 31 -2.23 -12.38 -8.89
N ILE A 32 -2.01 -11.59 -7.84
CA ILE A 32 -1.79 -10.14 -7.96
C ILE A 32 -0.54 -9.85 -8.78
N ILE A 33 0.57 -10.53 -8.50
CA ILE A 33 1.83 -10.32 -9.21
C ILE A 33 1.69 -10.74 -10.67
N GLN A 34 1.13 -11.90 -10.98
CA GLN A 34 0.92 -12.35 -12.35
C GLN A 34 -0.01 -11.40 -13.12
N LYS A 35 -1.12 -10.99 -12.51
CA LYS A 35 -2.09 -10.09 -13.15
C LYS A 35 -1.52 -8.71 -13.38
N ASN A 36 -0.68 -8.21 -12.47
CA ASN A 36 -0.24 -6.81 -12.52
C ASN A 36 1.17 -6.59 -13.02
N PHE A 37 2.08 -7.51 -12.72
CA PHE A 37 3.52 -7.42 -12.93
C PHE A 37 4.04 -8.73 -13.56
N PRO A 38 3.60 -9.09 -14.78
CA PRO A 38 3.97 -10.35 -15.41
C PRO A 38 5.49 -10.53 -15.60
N ASN A 39 6.24 -9.42 -15.70
CA ASN A 39 7.70 -9.47 -15.78
C ASN A 39 8.33 -9.97 -14.46
N LEU A 40 7.79 -9.53 -13.32
CA LEU A 40 8.24 -10.00 -12.00
C LEU A 40 7.85 -11.46 -11.78
N ALA A 41 6.67 -11.87 -12.24
CA ALA A 41 6.20 -13.25 -12.14
C ALA A 41 7.11 -14.25 -12.88
N LYS A 42 7.73 -13.84 -13.99
CA LYS A 42 8.62 -14.70 -14.79
C LYS A 42 10.05 -14.77 -14.26
N GLN A 43 10.52 -13.72 -13.59
CA GLN A 43 11.94 -13.55 -13.25
C GLN A 43 12.24 -13.83 -11.78
N ASP A 44 11.34 -13.41 -10.89
CA ASP A 44 11.58 -13.46 -9.45
C ASP A 44 10.66 -14.53 -8.83
N ASN A 45 11.24 -15.58 -8.22
CA ASN A 45 10.53 -16.50 -7.33
C ASN A 45 10.17 -15.76 -6.04
N ILE A 46 9.13 -14.92 -6.09
CA ILE A 46 8.71 -14.08 -4.97
C ILE A 46 8.06 -14.98 -3.91
N GLN A 47 8.86 -15.34 -2.91
CA GLN A 47 8.40 -16.05 -1.72
C GLN A 47 8.36 -15.09 -0.53
N PRO A 48 7.18 -14.82 0.06
CA PRO A 48 7.11 -14.12 1.33
C PRO A 48 7.65 -15.01 2.46
N GLN A 49 8.25 -14.40 3.49
CA GLN A 49 8.65 -15.10 4.71
C GLN A 49 7.46 -15.31 5.64
N VAL A 50 6.60 -14.30 5.74
CA VAL A 50 5.37 -14.32 6.54
C VAL A 50 4.31 -13.55 5.77
N ILE A 51 3.10 -14.10 5.72
CA ILE A 51 1.94 -13.41 5.18
C ILE A 51 0.75 -13.58 6.11
N GLN A 52 0.22 -12.47 6.62
CA GLN A 52 -0.87 -12.54 7.58
C GLN A 52 -1.79 -11.32 7.50
N ARG A 53 -3.07 -11.53 7.85
CA ARG A 53 -4.03 -10.44 8.07
C ARG A 53 -3.80 -9.82 9.44
N THR A 54 -3.94 -8.50 9.53
CA THR A 54 -3.75 -7.78 10.80
C THR A 54 -4.93 -6.82 11.05
N PRO A 55 -5.55 -6.84 12.25
CA PRO A 55 -5.30 -7.73 13.40
C PRO A 55 -5.79 -9.18 13.16
N GLN A 56 -5.20 -10.15 13.88
CA GLN A 56 -5.48 -11.58 13.73
C GLN A 56 -6.96 -11.92 14.00
N ARG A 57 -7.59 -11.23 14.96
CA ARG A 57 -9.01 -11.39 15.27
C ARG A 57 -9.90 -10.60 14.32
N TYR A 58 -10.88 -11.29 13.74
CA TYR A 58 -11.94 -10.66 12.97
C TYR A 58 -12.96 -10.02 13.92
N SER A 59 -13.42 -8.82 13.58
CA SER A 59 -14.54 -8.16 14.27
C SER A 59 -15.62 -7.87 13.25
N SER A 60 -16.82 -8.42 13.47
CA SER A 60 -18.01 -8.20 12.63
C SER A 60 -18.45 -6.74 12.54
N ARG A 61 -17.94 -5.86 13.43
CA ARG A 61 -18.22 -4.41 13.40
C ARG A 61 -17.48 -3.66 12.31
N ARG A 62 -16.52 -4.28 11.61
CA ARG A 62 -15.68 -3.61 10.60
C ARG A 62 -16.22 -3.84 9.18
N ALA A 63 -16.65 -2.76 8.52
CA ALA A 63 -17.13 -2.80 7.14
C ALA A 63 -16.00 -2.87 6.09
N THR A 64 -14.76 -2.52 6.47
CA THR A 64 -13.61 -2.56 5.57
C THR A 64 -12.80 -3.85 5.75
N PRO A 65 -12.34 -4.49 4.66
CA PRO A 65 -11.48 -5.66 4.77
C PRO A 65 -10.20 -5.36 5.54
N ARG A 66 -9.74 -6.30 6.36
CA ARG A 66 -8.48 -6.21 7.09
C ARG A 66 -7.27 -6.05 6.15
N HIS A 67 -6.21 -5.39 6.61
CA HIS A 67 -5.00 -5.26 5.82
C HIS A 67 -4.18 -6.55 5.91
N ILE A 68 -3.50 -6.91 4.82
CA ILE A 68 -2.52 -7.99 4.79
C ILE A 68 -1.14 -7.37 4.96
N ILE A 69 -0.36 -7.88 5.91
CA ILE A 69 1.05 -7.56 6.05
C ILE A 69 1.84 -8.73 5.48
N ILE A 70 2.69 -8.42 4.50
CA ILE A 70 3.57 -9.37 3.84
C ILE A 70 5.00 -9.01 4.24
N ARG A 71 5.69 -9.91 4.92
CA ARG A 71 7.11 -9.75 5.23
C ARG A 71 7.92 -10.56 4.23
N PHE A 72 8.80 -9.89 3.49
CA PHE A 72 9.72 -10.56 2.58
C PHE A 72 11.05 -10.89 3.28
N THR A 73 11.75 -11.92 2.79
CA THR A 73 13.12 -12.23 3.24
C THR A 73 14.11 -11.15 2.80
N ARG A 74 13.90 -10.59 1.60
CA ARG A 74 14.74 -9.54 1.01
C ARG A 74 13.97 -8.23 0.88
N VAL A 75 14.60 -7.13 1.30
CA VAL A 75 14.03 -5.77 1.15
C VAL A 75 13.95 -5.37 -0.34
N GLU A 76 14.88 -5.84 -1.17
CA GLU A 76 14.92 -5.55 -2.60
C GLU A 76 13.64 -6.02 -3.33
N THR A 77 13.13 -7.20 -2.99
CA THR A 77 11.90 -7.75 -3.58
C THR A 77 10.70 -6.84 -3.31
N LYS A 78 10.55 -6.38 -2.07
CA LYS A 78 9.52 -5.39 -1.70
C LYS A 78 9.67 -4.11 -2.51
N GLU A 79 10.89 -3.58 -2.63
CA GLU A 79 11.13 -2.32 -3.34
C GLU A 79 10.82 -2.42 -4.84
N LYS A 80 11.15 -3.54 -5.48
CA LYS A 80 10.78 -3.82 -6.87
C LYS A 80 9.27 -3.82 -7.07
N ILE A 81 8.53 -4.54 -6.22
CA ILE A 81 7.05 -4.60 -6.30
C ILE A 81 6.43 -3.21 -6.13
N LEU A 82 6.91 -2.44 -5.14
CA LEU A 82 6.42 -1.08 -4.92
C LEU A 82 6.76 -0.13 -6.07
N ARG A 83 7.92 -0.29 -6.70
CA ARG A 83 8.31 0.51 -7.87
C ARG A 83 7.41 0.18 -9.05
N ALA A 84 7.23 -1.11 -9.36
CA ALA A 84 6.34 -1.56 -10.42
C ALA A 84 4.89 -1.11 -10.18
N ALA A 85 4.42 -1.14 -8.93
CA ALA A 85 3.09 -0.64 -8.56
C ALA A 85 2.93 0.86 -8.81
N ARG A 86 3.98 1.66 -8.55
CA ARG A 86 3.97 3.11 -8.82
C ARG A 86 3.98 3.42 -10.32
N GLU A 87 4.80 2.69 -11.09
CA GLU A 87 4.88 2.84 -12.55
C GLU A 87 3.56 2.46 -13.22
N LYS A 88 2.91 1.41 -12.72
CA LYS A 88 1.59 0.99 -13.21
C LYS A 88 0.45 1.93 -12.78
N GLY A 89 0.51 2.46 -11.57
CA GLY A 89 -0.53 3.33 -10.98
C GLY A 89 -1.77 2.56 -10.48
N HIS A 90 -2.46 1.83 -11.37
CA HIS A 90 -3.63 1.02 -11.01
C HIS A 90 -3.27 -0.45 -10.84
N VAL A 91 -3.41 -0.96 -9.60
CA VAL A 91 -3.23 -2.37 -9.27
C VAL A 91 -4.61 -2.97 -8.98
N THR A 92 -4.91 -4.13 -9.57
CA THR A 92 -6.22 -4.78 -9.45
C THR A 92 -6.10 -6.24 -9.03
N HIS A 93 -7.04 -6.74 -8.25
CA HIS A 93 -7.21 -8.15 -7.90
C HIS A 93 -8.66 -8.55 -8.19
N LYS A 94 -8.87 -9.59 -9.01
CA LYS A 94 -10.21 -10.06 -9.44
C LYS A 94 -11.13 -8.91 -9.90
N GLY A 95 -10.58 -7.97 -10.68
CA GLY A 95 -11.30 -6.80 -11.19
C GLY A 95 -11.50 -5.65 -10.19
N LYS A 96 -11.16 -5.82 -8.90
CA LYS A 96 -11.27 -4.78 -7.88
C LYS A 96 -9.95 -4.03 -7.68
N PRO A 97 -9.96 -2.70 -7.51
CA PRO A 97 -8.74 -1.94 -7.25
C PRO A 97 -8.18 -2.27 -5.87
N ILE A 98 -6.86 -2.45 -5.79
CA ILE A 98 -6.13 -2.73 -4.56
C ILE A 98 -4.98 -1.74 -4.41
N ARG A 99 -4.50 -1.58 -3.17
CA ARG A 99 -3.42 -0.64 -2.86
C ARG A 99 -2.26 -1.38 -2.19
N LEU A 100 -1.07 -1.20 -2.77
CA LEU A 100 0.19 -1.67 -2.23
C LEU A 100 0.92 -0.49 -1.59
N THR A 101 1.19 -0.59 -0.28
CA THR A 101 1.82 0.48 0.50
C THR A 101 3.05 -0.05 1.22
N ALA A 102 4.11 0.73 1.26
CA ALA A 102 5.27 0.41 2.09
C ALA A 102 4.92 0.62 3.56
N ASP A 103 5.31 -0.31 4.42
CA ASP A 103 5.42 -0.03 5.85
C ASP A 103 6.55 0.99 6.04
N LEU A 104 6.18 2.23 6.37
CA LEU A 104 7.11 3.29 6.73
C LEU A 104 7.19 3.33 8.25
N SER A 105 8.36 3.66 8.79
CA SER A 105 8.48 3.93 10.24
C SER A 105 7.44 4.98 10.66
N GLU A 106 6.87 4.83 11.86
CA GLU A 106 5.85 5.74 12.41
C GLU A 106 6.31 7.21 12.35
N GLU A 107 7.60 7.45 12.61
CA GLU A 107 8.23 8.76 12.52
C GLU A 107 8.16 9.36 11.09
N GLU A 108 8.33 8.51 10.08
CA GLU A 108 8.25 8.94 8.68
C GLU A 108 6.80 9.15 8.21
N GLU A 109 5.88 8.33 8.72
CA GLU A 109 4.45 8.51 8.50
C GLU A 109 3.95 9.83 9.11
N GLU A 110 4.40 10.16 10.32
CA GLU A 110 4.06 11.42 10.98
C GLU A 110 4.65 12.64 10.25
N ARG A 111 5.90 12.55 9.81
CA ARG A 111 6.54 13.59 8.99
C ARG A 111 5.80 13.81 7.66
N ARG A 112 5.29 12.74 7.03
CA ARG A 112 4.42 12.83 5.84
C ARG A 112 3.08 13.50 6.16
N LYS A 113 2.41 13.11 7.25
CA LYS A 113 1.16 13.75 7.72
C LYS A 113 1.35 15.26 7.93
N LYS A 114 2.47 15.67 8.55
CA LYS A 114 2.82 17.08 8.75
C LYS A 114 3.03 17.84 7.43
N LYS A 115 3.76 17.25 6.48
CA LYS A 115 3.96 17.82 5.13
C LYS A 115 2.65 17.94 4.36
N GLU A 116 1.76 16.94 4.43
CA GLU A 116 0.47 16.97 3.76
C GLU A 116 -0.45 18.05 4.32
N LYS A 117 -0.52 18.18 5.66
CA LYS A 117 -1.22 19.29 6.34
C LYS A 117 -0.70 20.65 5.85
N GLY A 118 0.62 20.80 5.72
CA GLY A 118 1.26 22.00 5.16
C GLY A 118 0.87 22.28 3.71
N ARG A 119 0.88 21.26 2.83
CA ARG A 119 0.45 21.39 1.42
C ARG A 119 -1.02 21.79 1.31
N LYS A 120 -1.91 21.21 2.12
CA LYS A 120 -3.34 21.57 2.15
C LYS A 120 -3.54 23.02 2.60
N ARG A 121 -2.85 23.47 3.65
CA ARG A 121 -2.86 24.88 4.09
C ARG A 121 -2.38 25.83 3.00
N ARG A 122 -1.27 25.53 2.33
CA ARG A 122 -0.75 26.33 1.20
C ARG A 122 -1.74 26.40 0.03
N ARG A 123 -2.37 25.27 -0.35
CA ARG A 123 -3.41 25.25 -1.39
C ARG A 123 -4.62 26.11 -1.03
N LYS A 124 -5.07 26.06 0.22
CA LYS A 124 -6.20 26.87 0.71
C LYS A 124 -5.87 28.37 0.68
N ARG A 125 -4.65 28.76 1.11
CA ARG A 125 -4.17 30.14 1.04
C ARG A 125 -4.07 30.66 -0.39
N ARG A 126 -3.48 29.89 -1.32
CA ARG A 126 -3.41 30.28 -2.74
C ARG A 126 -4.78 30.49 -3.36
N ARG A 127 -5.75 29.60 -3.07
CA ARG A 127 -7.14 29.76 -3.53
C ARG A 127 -7.76 31.04 -3.00
N ALA A 128 -7.66 31.31 -1.69
CA ALA A 128 -8.21 32.52 -1.08
C ALA A 128 -7.62 33.81 -1.67
N THR A 129 -6.30 33.86 -1.91
CA THR A 129 -5.65 35.04 -2.53
C THR A 129 -6.10 35.23 -3.98
N THR A 130 -6.22 34.16 -4.77
CA THR A 130 -6.74 34.24 -6.14
C THR A 130 -8.20 34.69 -6.20
N THR A 131 -9.03 34.26 -5.25
CA THR A 131 -10.41 34.73 -5.14
C THR A 131 -10.43 36.23 -4.83
N ILE A 132 -9.66 36.71 -3.86
CA ILE A 132 -9.61 38.13 -3.48
C ILE A 132 -9.19 39.03 -4.66
N THR A 133 -8.18 38.63 -5.45
CA THR A 133 -7.74 39.41 -6.62
C THR A 133 -8.72 39.43 -7.79
N LEU A 134 -9.64 38.46 -7.87
CA LEU A 134 -10.64 38.38 -8.95
C LEU A 134 -11.92 39.17 -8.66
N TYR A 135 -12.14 39.60 -7.42
CA TYR A 135 -13.31 40.40 -7.00
C TYR A 135 -12.94 41.86 -6.62
N SER A 136 -11.71 42.31 -6.93
CA SER A 136 -11.22 43.67 -6.63
C SER A 136 -10.94 44.51 -7.88
N THR A 137 -11.56 44.17 -9.02
CA THR A 137 -11.59 44.94 -10.27
C THR A 137 -13.02 45.27 -10.61
#